data_AF-A0A2M8NUJ1-F1
#
_entry.id   AF-A0A2M8NUJ1-F1
#
_cell.length_a   1.000
_cell.length_b   1.000
_cell.length_c   1.000
_cell.angle_alpha   90.00
_cell.angle_beta   90.00
_cell.angle_gamma   90.00
#
_symmetry.space_group_name_H-M   'P 1'
#
loop_
_entity.id
_entity.type
_entity.pdbx_description
1 polymer ?
#
loop_
_entity_poly.entity_id
_entity_poly.type
_entity_poly.pdbx_seq_one_letter_code
_entity_poly.pdbx_strand_id
1 'polypeptide(L)'
;KVDQHAEHFVHIIGDTLRGFYNEAGDMGLVASTFPSDLLGYRWFEGVQWLGKVLRHLANNPEIQMTTPSAYLAENPPKMALSLPESSWGYGGGHFMWQNGETNWMWRMINQAEARMKALASEYHNPTPTQHQTLKRMVRQLMHLQTSDWLFHVTLMQEREYAIGRFYEFHELFNQLADSLKSDVVVPISPNETYGFDDVDYRWFAE
;
A
#
# COMPACT_ATOMS: atom_id res chain seq x y z
N LYS A 1 26.34 -16.26 -12.87
CA LYS A 1 25.51 -16.62 -11.70
C LYS A 1 24.01 -16.43 -11.95
N VAL A 2 23.58 -15.39 -12.67
CA VAL A 2 22.15 -15.14 -12.97
C VAL A 2 21.44 -16.38 -13.54
N ASP A 3 22.02 -17.04 -14.54
CA ASP A 3 21.49 -18.29 -15.10
C ASP A 3 21.30 -19.37 -14.03
N GLN A 4 22.38 -19.71 -13.33
CA GLN A 4 22.36 -20.71 -12.25
C GLN A 4 21.31 -20.39 -11.18
N HIS A 5 21.15 -19.12 -10.79
CA HIS A 5 20.14 -18.73 -9.81
C HIS A 5 18.72 -18.80 -10.37
N ALA A 6 18.51 -18.52 -11.65
CA ALA A 6 17.20 -18.64 -12.29
C ALA A 6 16.79 -20.11 -12.44
N GLU A 7 17.71 -20.95 -12.93
CA GLU A 7 17.51 -22.41 -13.03
C GLU A 7 17.22 -23.01 -11.66
N HIS A 8 18.01 -22.67 -10.64
CA HIS A 8 17.82 -23.14 -9.28
C HIS A 8 16.45 -22.74 -8.71
N PHE A 9 16.01 -21.50 -8.94
CA PHE A 9 14.71 -21.04 -8.46
C PHE A 9 13.54 -21.78 -9.16
N VAL A 10 13.63 -21.99 -10.47
CA VAL A 10 12.63 -22.79 -11.20
C VAL A 10 12.62 -24.24 -10.74
N HIS A 11 13.77 -24.82 -10.44
CA HIS A 11 13.87 -26.16 -9.88
C HIS A 11 13.15 -26.26 -8.53
N ILE A 12 13.37 -25.29 -7.62
CA ILE A 12 12.65 -25.22 -6.34
C ILE A 12 11.13 -25.16 -6.54
N ILE A 13 10.65 -24.32 -7.48
CA ILE A 13 9.21 -24.23 -7.77
C ILE A 13 8.68 -25.58 -8.25
N GLY A 14 9.37 -26.21 -9.22
CA GLY A 14 8.96 -27.50 -9.76
C GLY A 14 8.92 -28.59 -8.70
N ASP A 15 9.93 -28.68 -7.85
CA ASP A 15 9.99 -29.66 -6.77
C ASP A 15 8.92 -29.40 -5.70
N THR A 16 8.63 -28.13 -5.39
CA THR A 16 7.56 -27.76 -4.46
C THR A 16 6.19 -28.19 -4.99
N LEU A 17 5.89 -27.89 -6.26
CA LEU A 17 4.63 -28.27 -6.90
C LEU A 17 4.50 -29.80 -7.03
N ARG A 18 5.57 -30.50 -7.42
CA ARG A 18 5.57 -31.95 -7.52
C ARG A 18 5.40 -32.61 -6.16
N GLY A 19 6.05 -32.09 -5.12
CA GLY A 19 5.88 -32.54 -3.75
C GLY A 19 4.43 -32.42 -3.29
N PHE A 20 3.83 -31.24 -3.46
CA PHE A 20 2.43 -31.01 -3.13
C PHE A 20 1.49 -31.94 -3.90
N TYR A 21 1.69 -32.10 -5.21
CA TYR A 21 0.87 -33.00 -6.03
C TYR A 21 0.96 -34.46 -5.54
N ASN A 22 2.16 -34.94 -5.21
CA ASN A 22 2.35 -36.31 -4.72
C ASN A 22 1.68 -36.55 -3.35
N GLU A 23 1.61 -35.53 -2.49
CA GLU A 23 1.02 -35.64 -1.16
C GLU A 23 -0.50 -35.43 -1.16
N ALA A 24 -0.98 -34.40 -1.87
CA ALA A 24 -2.37 -33.96 -1.85
C ALA A 24 -3.21 -34.52 -3.01
N GLY A 25 -2.56 -34.97 -4.09
CA GLY A 25 -3.25 -35.44 -5.31
C GLY A 25 -3.96 -34.33 -6.10
N ASP A 26 -3.61 -33.07 -5.85
CA ASP A 26 -4.22 -31.89 -6.49
C ASP A 26 -3.14 -30.91 -7.00
N MET A 27 -3.52 -30.04 -7.93
CA MET A 27 -2.62 -29.05 -8.52
C MET A 27 -2.34 -27.93 -7.52
N GLY A 28 -1.06 -27.74 -7.18
CA GLY A 28 -0.62 -26.66 -6.30
C GLY A 28 -0.53 -25.31 -7.00
N LEU A 29 -0.53 -24.23 -6.20
CA LEU A 29 -0.26 -22.87 -6.66
C LEU A 29 0.89 -22.29 -5.83
N VAL A 30 1.92 -21.77 -6.51
CA VAL A 30 3.01 -21.02 -5.87
C VAL A 30 2.86 -19.54 -6.20
N ALA A 31 2.63 -18.73 -5.17
CA ALA A 31 2.67 -17.28 -5.26
C ALA A 31 3.97 -16.76 -4.61
N SER A 32 4.77 -16.02 -5.38
CA SER A 32 6.03 -15.45 -4.91
C SER A 32 6.01 -13.95 -5.14
N THR A 33 6.03 -13.18 -4.05
CA THR A 33 5.88 -11.72 -4.07
C THR A 33 7.16 -11.06 -3.61
N PHE A 34 7.58 -10.02 -4.33
CA PHE A 34 8.78 -9.25 -4.02
C PHE A 34 8.50 -7.75 -4.14
N PRO A 35 9.12 -6.91 -3.31
CA PRO A 35 9.19 -5.48 -3.57
C PRO A 35 9.82 -5.21 -4.93
N SER A 36 9.24 -4.32 -5.73
CA SER A 36 9.72 -4.04 -7.09
C SER A 36 11.13 -3.44 -7.10
N ASP A 37 11.47 -2.62 -6.10
CA ASP A 37 12.79 -2.02 -5.91
C ASP A 37 13.88 -3.05 -5.57
N LEU A 38 13.52 -4.29 -5.22
CA LEU A 38 14.48 -5.38 -5.14
C LEU A 38 15.12 -5.63 -6.50
N LEU A 39 14.33 -5.56 -7.58
CA LEU A 39 14.74 -5.97 -8.92
C LEU A 39 15.29 -4.77 -9.70
N GLY A 40 16.61 -4.73 -9.89
CA GLY A 40 17.31 -3.70 -10.67
C GLY A 40 17.83 -2.54 -9.84
N TYR A 41 17.23 -2.25 -8.68
CA TYR A 41 17.70 -1.20 -7.76
C TYR A 41 18.55 -1.78 -6.63
N ARG A 42 17.97 -2.55 -5.70
CA ARG A 42 18.75 -3.19 -4.61
C ARG A 42 19.55 -4.40 -5.08
N TRP A 43 19.01 -5.18 -6.01
CA TRP A 43 19.72 -6.24 -6.71
C TRP A 43 19.77 -5.94 -8.21
N PHE A 44 20.93 -5.47 -8.66
CA PHE A 44 21.15 -4.97 -10.02
C PHE A 44 20.73 -5.98 -11.11
N GLU A 45 21.13 -7.25 -10.99
CA GLU A 45 20.79 -8.26 -12.00
C GLU A 45 19.36 -8.82 -11.86
N GLY A 46 18.58 -8.38 -10.86
CA GLY A 46 17.26 -8.94 -10.55
C GLY A 46 16.28 -8.90 -11.72
N VAL A 47 16.32 -7.84 -12.54
CA VAL A 47 15.48 -7.76 -13.76
C VAL A 47 15.87 -8.82 -14.79
N GLN A 48 17.18 -9.03 -15.00
CA GLN A 48 17.67 -10.05 -15.92
C GLN A 48 17.32 -11.45 -15.40
N TRP A 49 17.49 -11.68 -14.09
CA TRP A 49 17.12 -12.92 -13.43
C TRP A 49 15.63 -13.23 -13.59
N LEU A 50 14.73 -12.27 -13.32
CA LEU A 50 13.29 -12.46 -13.46
C LEU A 50 12.93 -12.84 -14.89
N GLY A 51 13.52 -12.15 -15.87
CA GLY A 51 13.32 -12.48 -17.28
C GLY A 51 13.79 -13.91 -17.64
N LYS A 52 14.84 -14.43 -17.00
CA LYS A 52 15.28 -15.83 -17.19
C LYS A 52 14.32 -16.80 -16.51
N VAL A 53 13.93 -16.55 -15.26
CA VAL A 53 12.94 -17.37 -14.53
C VAL A 53 11.66 -17.52 -15.34
N LEU A 54 11.09 -16.42 -15.83
CA LEU A 54 9.86 -16.45 -16.62
C LEU A 54 9.99 -17.28 -17.91
N ARG A 55 11.13 -17.19 -18.61
CA ARG A 55 11.38 -18.03 -19.81
C ARG A 55 11.55 -19.50 -19.47
N HIS A 56 12.25 -19.82 -18.39
CA HIS A 56 12.42 -21.21 -17.94
C HIS A 56 11.07 -21.81 -17.52
N LEU A 57 10.23 -21.07 -16.79
CA LEU A 57 8.87 -21.49 -16.43
C LEU A 57 7.98 -21.67 -17.67
N ALA A 58 8.01 -20.73 -18.62
CA ALA A 58 7.23 -20.81 -19.85
C ALA A 58 7.58 -22.04 -20.71
N ASN A 59 8.84 -22.49 -20.66
CA ASN A 59 9.31 -23.65 -21.39
C ASN A 59 9.16 -24.97 -20.61
N ASN A 60 8.69 -24.93 -19.36
CA ASN A 60 8.49 -26.12 -18.55
C ASN A 60 7.07 -26.66 -18.76
N PRO A 61 6.88 -27.84 -19.37
CA PRO A 61 5.56 -28.39 -19.64
C PRO A 61 4.81 -28.84 -18.38
N GLU A 62 5.49 -29.00 -17.24
CA GLU A 62 4.89 -29.39 -15.97
C GLU A 62 4.33 -28.19 -15.18
N ILE A 63 4.61 -26.95 -15.60
CA ILE A 63 4.26 -25.74 -14.85
C ILE A 63 3.50 -24.76 -15.75
N GLN A 64 2.31 -24.37 -15.31
CA GLN A 64 1.53 -23.33 -15.95
C GLN A 64 1.71 -22.00 -15.20
N MET A 65 2.21 -20.97 -15.89
CA MET A 65 2.14 -19.61 -15.38
C MET A 65 0.75 -19.02 -15.64
N THR A 66 0.25 -18.25 -14.68
CA THR A 66 -1.07 -17.62 -14.77
C THR A 66 -1.07 -16.29 -14.00
N THR A 67 -2.15 -15.53 -14.16
CA THR A 67 -2.42 -14.35 -13.33
C THR A 67 -3.39 -14.74 -12.20
N PRO A 68 -3.38 -14.04 -11.05
CA PRO A 68 -4.33 -14.33 -9.97
C PRO A 68 -5.79 -14.33 -10.45
N SER A 69 -6.18 -13.35 -11.28
CA SER A 69 -7.56 -13.25 -11.78
C SER A 69 -7.94 -14.40 -12.71
N ALA A 70 -7.04 -14.82 -13.61
CA ALA A 70 -7.31 -15.95 -14.50
C ALA A 70 -7.42 -17.27 -13.72
N TYR A 71 -6.50 -17.49 -12.77
CA TYR A 71 -6.55 -18.66 -11.91
C TYR A 71 -7.85 -18.75 -11.12
N LEU A 72 -8.29 -17.65 -10.49
CA LEU A 72 -9.53 -17.61 -9.71
C LEU A 72 -10.79 -17.78 -10.55
N ALA A 73 -10.78 -17.38 -11.82
CA ALA A 73 -11.90 -17.61 -12.74
C ALA A 73 -12.06 -19.10 -13.09
N GLU A 74 -10.95 -19.83 -13.24
CA GLU A 74 -10.93 -21.26 -13.54
C GLU A 74 -11.08 -22.11 -12.27
N ASN A 75 -10.61 -21.60 -11.13
CA ASN A 75 -10.54 -22.30 -9.85
C ASN A 75 -11.22 -21.46 -8.75
N PRO A 76 -12.57 -21.36 -8.74
CA PRO A 76 -13.28 -20.59 -7.75
C PRO A 76 -13.02 -21.12 -6.32
N PRO A 77 -12.87 -20.24 -5.31
CA PRO A 77 -12.63 -20.64 -3.93
C PRO A 77 -13.71 -21.60 -3.41
N LYS A 78 -13.29 -22.75 -2.88
CA LYS A 78 -14.19 -23.79 -2.33
C LYS A 78 -14.35 -23.72 -0.82
N MET A 79 -13.49 -22.96 -0.14
CA MET A 79 -13.42 -22.87 1.31
C MET A 79 -13.20 -21.43 1.72
N ALA A 80 -13.87 -21.02 2.80
CA ALA A 80 -13.60 -19.78 3.49
C ALA A 80 -12.71 -20.07 4.71
N LEU A 81 -11.70 -19.23 4.92
CA LEU A 81 -10.84 -19.26 6.09
C LEU A 81 -11.04 -17.97 6.89
N SER A 82 -11.10 -18.10 8.21
CA SER A 82 -10.98 -16.93 9.09
C SER A 82 -9.50 -16.64 9.27
N LEU A 83 -9.04 -15.50 8.73
CA LEU A 83 -7.65 -15.08 8.87
C LEU A 83 -7.49 -14.31 10.18
N PRO A 84 -6.52 -14.68 11.04
CA PRO A 84 -6.16 -13.83 12.16
C PRO A 84 -5.53 -12.53 11.66
N GLU A 85 -5.66 -11.49 12.46
CA GLU A 85 -4.99 -10.22 12.24
C GLU A 85 -3.47 -10.44 12.10
N SER A 86 -2.91 -9.98 10.98
CA SER A 86 -1.50 -10.19 10.65
C SER A 86 -1.00 -9.20 9.61
N SER A 87 0.31 -9.17 9.42
CA SER A 87 0.97 -8.47 8.32
C SER A 87 2.16 -9.30 7.83
N TRP A 88 2.73 -8.91 6.69
CA TRP A 88 4.02 -9.39 6.21
C TRP A 88 5.24 -8.64 6.79
N GLY A 89 5.00 -7.74 7.76
CA GLY A 89 6.04 -6.97 8.44
C GLY A 89 6.76 -7.77 9.52
N TYR A 90 7.65 -7.10 10.24
CA TYR A 90 8.43 -7.72 11.31
C TYR A 90 7.52 -8.38 12.37
N GLY A 91 7.77 -9.66 12.64
CA GLY A 91 7.03 -10.44 13.64
C GLY A 91 5.60 -10.83 13.24
N GLY A 92 5.18 -10.56 11.99
CA GLY A 92 3.86 -10.97 11.48
C GLY A 92 2.66 -10.19 12.03
N GLY A 93 2.90 -9.19 12.89
CA GLY A 93 1.88 -8.31 13.47
C GLY A 93 2.04 -6.86 13.02
N HIS A 94 1.60 -5.91 13.84
CA HIS A 94 1.55 -4.48 13.46
C HIS A 94 2.68 -3.63 13.97
N PHE A 95 3.67 -4.24 14.62
CA PHE A 95 4.74 -3.52 15.32
C PHE A 95 5.45 -2.48 14.45
N MET A 96 5.59 -2.75 13.14
CA MET A 96 6.20 -1.82 12.19
C MET A 96 5.49 -0.47 12.08
N TRP A 97 4.19 -0.42 12.37
CA TRP A 97 3.37 0.80 12.26
C TRP A 97 2.79 1.23 13.61
N GLN A 98 2.63 0.32 14.56
CA GLN A 98 2.06 0.59 15.89
C GLN A 98 3.04 0.20 17.00
N ASN A 99 3.75 1.20 17.51
CA ASN A 99 4.68 1.06 18.62
C ASN A 99 4.85 2.41 19.37
N GLY A 100 5.73 2.44 20.37
CA GLY A 100 5.97 3.63 21.18
C GLY A 100 6.40 4.88 20.38
N GLU A 101 7.15 4.70 19.29
CA GLU A 101 7.67 5.78 18.46
C GLU A 101 6.62 6.37 17.50
N THR A 102 5.57 5.60 17.16
CA THR A 102 4.54 6.00 16.19
C THR A 102 3.18 6.31 16.81
N ASN A 103 2.96 5.99 18.10
CA ASN A 103 1.69 6.23 18.81
C ASN A 103 1.17 7.68 18.73
N TRP A 104 2.06 8.67 18.69
CA TRP A 104 1.65 10.07 18.55
C TRP A 104 1.09 10.39 17.17
N MET A 105 1.57 9.72 16.11
CA MET A 105 1.10 9.87 14.74
C MET A 105 -0.33 9.35 14.62
N TRP A 106 -0.62 8.17 15.18
CA TRP A 106 -1.97 7.60 15.21
C TRP A 106 -2.99 8.53 15.88
N ARG A 107 -2.61 9.20 16.99
CA ARG A 107 -3.49 10.19 17.62
C ARG A 107 -3.86 11.33 16.68
N MET A 108 -2.89 11.83 15.91
CA MET A 108 -3.11 12.91 14.95
C MET A 108 -3.92 12.44 13.74
N ILE A 109 -3.64 11.25 13.21
CA ILE A 109 -4.41 10.63 12.12
C ILE A 109 -5.87 10.48 12.54
N ASN A 110 -6.15 9.86 13.69
CA ASN A 110 -7.51 9.63 14.17
C ASN A 110 -8.27 10.95 14.40
N GLN A 111 -7.59 12.00 14.86
CA GLN A 111 -8.20 13.34 15.02
C GLN A 111 -8.54 13.97 13.66
N ALA A 112 -7.64 13.88 12.69
CA ALA A 112 -7.87 14.38 11.34
C ALA A 112 -9.00 13.62 10.64
N GLU A 113 -9.05 12.30 10.78
CA GLU A 113 -10.15 11.45 10.28
C GLU A 113 -11.50 11.85 10.88
N ALA A 114 -11.58 11.96 12.21
CA ALA A 114 -12.81 12.36 12.89
C ALA A 114 -13.27 13.75 12.45
N ARG A 115 -12.33 14.69 12.27
CA ARG A 115 -12.61 16.04 11.78
C ARG A 115 -13.10 16.02 10.33
N MET A 116 -12.48 15.24 9.46
CA MET A 116 -12.89 15.09 8.05
C MET A 116 -14.29 14.50 7.96
N LYS A 117 -14.59 13.46 8.75
CA LYS A 117 -15.92 12.85 8.83
C LYS A 117 -16.98 13.87 9.24
N ALA A 118 -16.74 14.62 10.31
CA ALA A 118 -17.66 15.65 10.77
C ALA A 118 -17.94 16.72 9.70
N LEU A 119 -16.89 17.20 9.03
CA LEU A 119 -17.02 18.21 7.96
C LEU A 119 -17.73 17.64 6.72
N ALA A 120 -17.48 16.39 6.36
CA ALA A 120 -18.17 15.73 5.26
C ALA A 120 -19.68 15.60 5.53
N SER A 121 -20.06 15.33 6.77
CA SER A 121 -21.47 15.34 7.20
C SER A 121 -22.06 16.75 7.33
N GLU A 122 -21.28 17.77 7.68
CA GLU A 122 -21.77 19.15 7.82
C GLU A 122 -22.02 19.82 6.46
N TYR A 123 -21.08 19.67 5.53
CA TYR A 123 -21.10 20.37 4.24
C TYR A 123 -21.79 19.53 3.16
N HIS A 124 -23.11 19.32 3.24
CA HIS A 124 -23.85 18.57 2.22
C HIS A 124 -23.94 19.29 0.86
N ASN A 125 -24.06 20.61 0.88
CA ASN A 125 -24.19 21.46 -0.31
C ASN A 125 -23.17 22.61 -0.25
N PRO A 126 -21.85 22.30 -0.36
CA PRO A 126 -20.81 23.31 -0.25
C PRO A 126 -20.84 24.25 -1.46
N THR A 127 -20.41 25.50 -1.25
CA THR A 127 -20.09 26.39 -2.37
C THR A 127 -18.94 25.80 -3.20
N PRO A 128 -18.73 26.24 -4.46
CA PRO A 128 -17.62 25.75 -5.28
C PRO A 128 -16.25 25.86 -4.60
N THR A 129 -16.02 26.96 -3.85
CA THR A 129 -14.78 27.17 -3.09
C THR A 129 -14.67 26.20 -1.92
N GLN A 130 -15.73 26.03 -1.12
CA GLN A 130 -15.74 25.06 -0.02
C GLN A 130 -15.53 23.63 -0.52
N HIS A 131 -16.16 23.28 -1.65
CA HIS A 131 -15.98 21.99 -2.28
C HIS A 131 -14.52 21.74 -2.68
N GLN A 132 -13.85 22.75 -3.25
CA GLN A 132 -12.42 22.65 -3.56
C GLN A 132 -11.56 22.51 -2.30
N THR A 133 -11.84 23.28 -1.25
CA THR A 133 -11.15 23.16 0.04
C THR A 133 -11.31 21.78 0.66
N LEU A 134 -12.53 21.22 0.66
CA LEU A 134 -12.80 19.87 1.16
C LEU A 134 -12.04 18.80 0.36
N LYS A 135 -11.98 18.93 -0.98
CA LYS A 135 -11.14 18.03 -1.81
C LYS A 135 -9.66 18.12 -1.45
N ARG A 136 -9.15 19.35 -1.23
CA ARG A 136 -7.77 19.57 -0.80
C ARG A 136 -7.48 18.92 0.55
N MET A 137 -8.42 19.01 1.50
CA MET A 137 -8.32 18.35 2.80
C MET A 137 -8.25 16.82 2.67
N VAL A 138 -9.08 16.21 1.82
CA VAL A 138 -9.03 14.76 1.58
C VAL A 138 -7.65 14.33 1.11
N ARG A 139 -7.01 15.08 0.21
CA ARG A 139 -5.64 14.78 -0.23
C ARG A 139 -4.65 14.84 0.91
N GLN A 140 -4.75 15.86 1.77
CA GLN A 140 -3.87 15.98 2.94
C GLN A 140 -4.08 14.80 3.89
N LEU A 141 -5.32 14.39 4.12
CA LEU A 141 -5.64 13.24 4.95
C LEU A 141 -5.10 11.93 4.36
N MET A 142 -5.26 11.70 3.06
CA MET A 142 -4.69 10.52 2.38
C MET A 142 -3.16 10.50 2.48
N HIS A 143 -2.51 11.66 2.33
CA HIS A 143 -1.07 11.76 2.55
C HIS A 143 -0.70 11.50 4.01
N LEU A 144 -1.47 11.97 5.00
CA LEU A 144 -1.22 11.67 6.41
C LEU A 144 -1.33 10.17 6.73
N GLN A 145 -2.23 9.48 6.04
CA GLN A 145 -2.54 8.07 6.28
C GLN A 145 -1.62 7.10 5.54
N THR A 146 -0.64 7.55 4.73
CA THR A 146 0.31 6.57 4.17
C THR A 146 1.10 5.89 5.28
N SER A 147 1.18 4.56 5.18
CA SER A 147 1.88 3.72 6.15
C SER A 147 3.40 3.97 6.15
N ASP A 148 3.93 4.55 5.05
CA ASP A 148 5.36 4.81 4.87
C ASP A 148 5.91 5.71 6.00
N TRP A 149 5.17 6.72 6.44
CA TRP A 149 5.65 7.61 7.51
C TRP A 149 5.94 6.85 8.79
N LEU A 150 5.03 5.97 9.20
CA LEU A 150 5.17 5.17 10.41
C LEU A 150 6.30 4.14 10.22
N PHE A 151 6.41 3.56 9.03
CA PHE A 151 7.46 2.61 8.68
C PHE A 151 8.86 3.24 8.76
N HIS A 152 9.06 4.42 8.16
CA HIS A 152 10.32 5.17 8.19
C HIS A 152 10.71 5.59 9.61
N VAL A 153 9.74 6.00 10.43
CA VAL A 153 9.97 6.32 11.85
C VAL A 153 10.42 5.08 12.62
N THR A 154 9.75 3.93 12.45
CA THR A 154 10.10 2.69 13.13
C THR A 154 11.46 2.14 12.71
N LEU A 155 11.79 2.20 11.41
CA LEU A 155 13.11 1.76 10.90
C LEU A 155 14.24 2.74 11.20
N MET A 156 13.94 3.94 11.71
CA MET A 156 14.90 5.04 11.86
C MET A 156 15.63 5.39 10.55
N GLN A 157 14.93 5.25 9.42
CA GLN A 157 15.44 5.57 8.09
C GLN A 157 14.72 6.80 7.57
N GLU A 158 15.45 7.87 7.27
CA GLU A 158 14.86 9.15 6.84
C GLU A 158 13.77 9.66 7.83
N ARG A 159 13.98 9.37 9.12
CA ARG A 159 12.99 9.62 10.19
C ARG A 159 12.58 11.09 10.24
N GLU A 160 13.55 12.00 10.23
CA GLU A 160 13.31 13.43 10.31
C GLU A 160 12.52 13.95 9.10
N TYR A 161 12.79 13.38 7.92
CA TYR A 161 12.05 13.68 6.71
C TYR A 161 10.60 13.20 6.82
N ALA A 162 10.38 11.95 7.23
CA ALA A 162 9.04 11.40 7.42
C ALA A 162 8.22 12.20 8.44
N ILE A 163 8.83 12.56 9.58
CA ILE A 163 8.19 13.39 10.61
C ILE A 163 7.87 14.79 10.07
N GLY A 164 8.81 15.43 9.36
CA GLY A 164 8.61 16.75 8.77
C GLY A 164 7.43 16.76 7.79
N ARG A 165 7.40 15.81 6.85
CA ARG A 165 6.31 15.68 5.88
C ARG A 165 4.97 15.39 6.55
N PHE A 166 4.96 14.50 7.54
CA PHE A 166 3.75 14.22 8.32
C PHE A 166 3.17 15.48 8.97
N TYR A 167 4.00 16.30 9.62
CA TYR A 167 3.55 17.57 10.20
C TYR A 167 3.08 18.57 9.14
N GLU A 168 3.76 18.69 8.00
CA GLU A 168 3.36 19.57 6.90
C GLU A 168 1.95 19.24 6.40
N PHE A 169 1.65 17.96 6.16
CA PHE A 169 0.31 17.54 5.73
C PHE A 169 -0.75 17.79 6.81
N HIS A 170 -0.41 17.57 8.09
CA HIS A 170 -1.32 17.78 9.20
C HIS A 170 -1.65 19.26 9.39
N GLU A 171 -0.63 20.11 9.31
CA GLU A 171 -0.80 21.54 9.45
C GLU A 171 -1.64 22.12 8.30
N LEU A 172 -1.34 21.73 7.05
CA LEU A 172 -2.14 22.16 5.91
C LEU A 172 -3.58 21.66 5.99
N PHE A 173 -3.80 20.41 6.42
CA PHE A 173 -5.15 19.89 6.66
C PHE A 173 -5.94 20.77 7.64
N ASN A 174 -5.33 21.17 8.76
CA ASN A 174 -6.00 22.01 9.76
C ASN A 174 -6.23 23.44 9.26
N GLN A 175 -5.28 24.04 8.56
CA GLN A 175 -5.45 25.36 7.96
C GLN A 175 -6.61 25.41 6.97
N LEU A 176 -6.73 24.39 6.11
CA LEU A 176 -7.85 24.26 5.18
C LEU A 176 -9.18 24.07 5.92
N ALA A 177 -9.18 23.28 6.99
CA ALA A 177 -10.37 23.05 7.78
C ALA A 177 -10.84 24.31 8.52
N ASP A 178 -9.91 25.13 9.01
CA ASP A 178 -10.21 26.42 9.64
C ASP A 178 -10.71 27.43 8.59
N SER A 179 -10.14 27.39 7.38
CA SER A 179 -10.56 28.24 6.26
C SER A 179 -11.94 27.90 5.69
N LEU A 180 -12.59 26.83 6.12
CA LEU A 180 -13.98 26.57 5.75
C LEU A 180 -14.98 27.48 6.48
N LYS A 181 -14.56 28.01 7.65
CA LYS A 181 -15.38 28.88 8.52
C LYS A 181 -15.05 30.36 8.38
N SER A 182 -13.89 30.68 7.82
CA SER A 182 -13.44 32.04 7.53
C SER A 182 -13.21 32.18 6.04
N ASP A 183 -13.60 33.29 5.39
CA ASP A 183 -13.35 33.57 3.97
C ASP A 183 -11.84 33.78 3.61
N VAL A 184 -10.94 33.21 4.40
CA VAL A 184 -9.51 33.20 4.18
C VAL A 184 -9.18 32.18 3.09
N VAL A 185 -8.49 32.63 2.05
CA VAL A 185 -8.03 31.74 0.98
C VAL A 185 -6.65 31.18 1.35
N VAL A 186 -6.57 29.87 1.59
CA VAL A 186 -5.29 29.17 1.76
C VAL A 186 -4.66 29.00 0.37
N PRO A 187 -3.44 29.53 0.11
CA PRO A 187 -2.77 29.37 -1.17
C PRO A 187 -2.56 27.90 -1.53
N ILE A 188 -2.62 27.57 -2.82
CA ILE A 188 -2.31 26.22 -3.31
C ILE A 188 -0.78 26.10 -3.46
N SER A 189 -0.21 25.07 -2.86
CA SER A 189 1.22 24.75 -3.03
C SER A 189 1.42 23.83 -4.24
N PRO A 190 2.52 23.96 -5.01
CA PRO A 190 2.84 23.01 -6.08
C PRO A 190 2.94 21.55 -5.60
N ASN A 191 3.30 21.34 -4.34
CA ASN A 191 3.41 20.01 -3.74
C ASN A 191 2.05 19.41 -3.36
N GLU A 192 0.98 20.18 -3.46
CA GLU A 192 -0.39 19.75 -3.14
C GLU A 192 -1.12 19.14 -4.34
N THR A 193 -0.64 19.40 -5.56
CA THR A 193 -1.37 19.08 -6.80
C THR A 193 -1.06 17.70 -7.37
N TYR A 194 -0.32 16.85 -6.66
CA TYR A 194 0.06 15.54 -7.17
C TYR A 194 -0.93 14.46 -6.75
N GLY A 195 -1.63 13.88 -7.74
CA GLY A 195 -2.52 12.74 -7.57
C GLY A 195 -3.91 13.10 -7.06
N PHE A 196 -4.80 12.10 -7.02
CA PHE A 196 -6.10 12.22 -6.37
C PHE A 196 -7.00 13.34 -6.94
N ASP A 197 -7.10 13.44 -8.27
CA ASP A 197 -7.91 14.46 -8.93
C ASP A 197 -9.42 14.24 -8.79
N ASP A 198 -9.81 12.98 -8.69
CA ASP A 198 -11.17 12.47 -8.60
C ASP A 198 -11.64 12.22 -7.16
N VAL A 199 -10.85 12.60 -6.15
CA VAL A 199 -11.28 12.40 -4.76
C VAL A 199 -12.54 13.16 -4.41
N ASP A 200 -13.33 12.50 -3.57
CA ASP A 200 -14.59 13.01 -3.08
C ASP A 200 -14.62 12.98 -1.56
N TYR A 201 -14.80 14.16 -0.95
CA TYR A 201 -14.89 14.30 0.50
C TYR A 201 -16.08 13.56 1.09
N ARG A 202 -17.11 13.27 0.27
CA ARG A 202 -18.30 12.54 0.70
C ARG A 202 -18.02 11.08 1.06
N TRP A 203 -16.89 10.52 0.66
CA TRP A 203 -16.47 9.18 1.12
C TRP A 203 -16.33 9.08 2.64
N PHE A 204 -16.17 10.22 3.33
CA PHE A 204 -16.03 10.29 4.78
C PHE A 204 -17.35 10.61 5.52
N ALA A 205 -18.46 10.81 4.80
CA ALA A 205 -19.74 11.20 5.42
C ALA A 205 -20.50 10.03 6.08
N GLU A 206 -20.06 8.77 5.86
CA GLU A 206 -20.66 7.53 6.38
C GLU A 206 -19.91 7.00 7.61
#